data_AF-A0A1Z1WPB1-F1
#
_entry.id   AF-A0A1Z1WPB1-F1
#
_cell.length_a   1.000
_cell.length_b   1.000
_cell.length_c   1.000
_cell.angle_alpha   90.00
_cell.angle_beta   90.00
_cell.angle_gamma   90.00
#
_symmetry.space_group_name_H-M   'P 1'
#
loop_
_entity.id
_entity.type
_entity.pdbx_description
1 polymer ?
#
loop_
_entity_poly.entity_id
_entity_poly.type
_entity_poly.pdbx_seq_one_letter_code
_entity_poly.pdbx_strand_id
1 'polypeptide(L)'
;MARVTGFGNVVLPARDLPASIAAWTALLGRQPAFQSDDFAAFSGDGVEIGLTAAPWVDHPLVFWTVQDIEQSHRTLVAAGATAMTEVADGTLAEVGTAEAAEGDNIDPATGIVDMPGARLAVLKAADGNLIAITQEVPVDWPADQS
;
A
#
# COMPACT_ATOMS: atom_id res chain seq x y z
N MET A 1 6.55 -4.57 -21.55
CA MET A 1 5.55 -3.58 -21.12
C MET A 1 5.14 -3.96 -19.72
N ALA A 2 5.27 -3.05 -18.75
CA ALA A 2 4.72 -3.27 -17.41
C ALA A 2 3.21 -3.59 -17.56
N ARG A 3 2.78 -4.74 -17.02
CA ARG A 3 1.40 -5.20 -17.13
C ARG A 3 0.76 -5.11 -15.75
N VAL A 4 -0.24 -4.25 -15.62
CA VAL A 4 -1.17 -4.25 -14.49
C VAL A 4 -2.01 -5.52 -14.60
N THR A 5 -1.98 -6.38 -13.58
CA THR A 5 -2.62 -7.70 -13.61
C THR A 5 -3.99 -7.74 -12.95
N GLY A 6 -4.33 -6.75 -12.11
CA GLY A 6 -5.64 -6.59 -11.48
C GLY A 6 -5.65 -5.50 -10.40
N PHE A 7 -6.85 -5.13 -9.94
CA PHE A 7 -7.05 -4.41 -8.68
C PHE A 7 -7.35 -5.46 -7.61
N GLY A 8 -6.47 -5.59 -6.62
CA GLY A 8 -6.56 -6.66 -5.62
C GLY A 8 -6.77 -6.14 -4.20
N ASN A 9 -6.43 -4.88 -3.94
CA ASN A 9 -6.48 -4.31 -2.60
C ASN A 9 -6.87 -2.84 -2.64
N VAL A 10 -7.77 -2.42 -1.76
CA VAL A 10 -8.15 -1.02 -1.56
C VAL A 10 -8.00 -0.68 -0.09
N VAL A 11 -7.26 0.39 0.21
CA VAL A 11 -7.11 0.91 1.57
C VAL A 11 -7.98 2.13 1.76
N LEU A 12 -8.83 2.09 2.78
CA LEU A 12 -9.75 3.15 3.14
C LEU A 12 -9.29 3.86 4.42
N PRO A 13 -9.41 5.20 4.48
CA PRO A 13 -9.18 5.94 5.71
C PRO A 13 -10.25 5.57 6.75
N ALA A 14 -9.80 5.18 7.94
CA ALA A 14 -10.63 4.76 9.07
C ALA A 14 -10.11 5.41 10.37
N ARG A 15 -10.27 6.74 10.48
CA ARG A 15 -9.82 7.53 11.65
C ARG A 15 -10.44 7.07 12.97
N ASP A 16 -11.67 6.55 12.90
CA ASP A 16 -12.26 5.72 13.95
C ASP A 16 -12.25 4.25 13.45
N LEU A 17 -11.13 3.57 13.68
CA LEU A 17 -10.93 2.20 13.24
C LEU A 17 -11.92 1.23 13.90
N PRO A 18 -12.18 1.28 15.23
CA PRO A 18 -13.19 0.43 15.85
C PRO A 18 -14.58 0.58 15.25
N ALA A 19 -15.04 1.82 15.01
CA ALA A 19 -16.35 2.05 14.38
C ALA A 19 -16.38 1.52 12.94
N SER A 20 -15.29 1.71 12.20
CA SER A 20 -15.18 1.24 10.82
C SER A 20 -15.18 -0.29 10.74
N ILE A 21 -14.42 -0.97 11.60
CA ILE A 21 -14.42 -2.44 11.69
C ILE A 21 -15.83 -2.94 12.00
N ALA A 22 -16.53 -2.33 12.96
CA ALA A 22 -17.90 -2.73 13.30
C ALA A 22 -18.86 -2.59 12.09
N ALA A 23 -18.77 -1.49 11.34
CA ALA A 23 -19.58 -1.27 10.15
C ALA A 23 -19.27 -2.28 9.03
N TRP A 24 -17.99 -2.53 8.74
CA TRP A 24 -17.57 -3.48 7.71
C TRP A 24 -17.86 -4.92 8.08
N THR A 25 -17.73 -5.29 9.35
CA THR A 25 -18.11 -6.60 9.87
C THR A 25 -19.62 -6.83 9.71
N ALA A 26 -20.44 -5.82 10.02
CA ALA A 26 -21.89 -5.91 9.83
C ALA A 26 -22.27 -6.01 8.35
N LEU A 27 -21.57 -5.28 7.47
CA LEU A 27 -21.81 -5.28 6.02
C LEU A 27 -21.40 -6.60 5.36
N LEU A 28 -20.22 -7.12 5.69
CA LEU A 28 -19.64 -8.32 5.07
C LEU A 28 -20.07 -9.61 5.77
N GLY A 29 -20.66 -9.52 6.97
CA GLY A 29 -21.10 -10.66 7.76
C GLY A 29 -19.94 -11.51 8.31
N ARG A 30 -18.74 -10.96 8.42
CA ARG A 30 -17.52 -11.66 8.86
C ARG A 30 -16.54 -10.72 9.54
N GLN A 31 -15.66 -11.28 10.37
CA GLN A 31 -14.56 -10.53 11.00
C GLN A 31 -13.43 -10.23 10.00
N PRO A 32 -12.59 -9.21 10.28
CA PRO A 32 -11.38 -8.97 9.50
C PRO A 32 -10.46 -10.20 9.54
N ALA A 33 -9.76 -10.45 8.43
CA ALA A 33 -8.75 -11.50 8.32
C ALA A 33 -7.47 -11.14 9.10
N PHE A 34 -7.18 -9.84 9.22
CA PHE A 34 -6.07 -9.30 9.99
C PHE A 34 -6.49 -8.02 10.71
N GLN A 35 -5.99 -7.80 11.92
CA GLN A 35 -6.24 -6.60 12.71
C GLN A 35 -5.03 -6.26 13.59
N SER A 36 -4.60 -5.00 13.54
CA SER A 36 -3.65 -4.33 14.44
C SER A 36 -4.31 -3.11 15.07
N ASP A 37 -3.55 -2.32 15.84
CA ASP A 37 -4.03 -1.10 16.49
C ASP A 37 -4.38 0.01 15.49
N ASP A 38 -3.76 -0.01 14.31
CA ASP A 38 -3.82 1.03 13.29
C ASP A 38 -4.28 0.54 11.91
N PHE A 39 -4.48 -0.76 11.74
CA PHE A 39 -4.88 -1.36 10.47
C PHE A 39 -5.81 -2.57 10.65
N ALA A 40 -6.74 -2.77 9.73
CA ALA A 40 -7.52 -4.00 9.63
C ALA A 40 -7.78 -4.37 8.17
N ALA A 41 -7.70 -5.66 7.82
CA ALA A 41 -7.95 -6.13 6.47
C ALA A 41 -9.09 -7.14 6.41
N PHE A 42 -9.98 -6.99 5.43
CA PHE A 42 -11.01 -7.94 5.07
C PHE A 42 -10.70 -8.54 3.70
N SER A 43 -10.30 -9.82 3.64
CA SER A 43 -9.87 -10.48 2.39
C SER A 43 -10.88 -11.52 1.92
N GLY A 44 -11.45 -11.42 0.72
CA GLY A 44 -12.48 -12.35 0.21
C GLY A 44 -12.73 -12.23 -1.29
N ASP A 45 -13.09 -13.34 -1.95
CA ASP A 45 -13.40 -13.40 -3.39
C ASP A 45 -12.36 -12.75 -4.32
N GLY A 46 -11.08 -12.79 -3.92
CA GLY A 46 -9.97 -12.23 -4.70
C GLY A 46 -9.76 -10.72 -4.53
N VAL A 47 -10.47 -10.06 -3.60
CA VAL A 47 -10.28 -8.65 -3.26
C VAL A 47 -10.03 -8.50 -1.76
N GLU A 48 -9.14 -7.58 -1.41
CA GLU A 48 -8.87 -7.16 -0.05
C GLU A 48 -9.32 -5.72 0.18
N ILE A 49 -9.95 -5.47 1.33
CA ILE A 49 -10.30 -4.13 1.81
C ILE A 49 -9.51 -3.89 3.09
N GLY A 50 -8.50 -3.02 2.99
CA GLY A 50 -7.76 -2.49 4.13
C GLY A 50 -8.46 -1.27 4.72
N LEU A 51 -8.45 -1.15 6.03
CA LEU A 51 -8.87 0.01 6.81
C LEU A 51 -7.65 0.49 7.57
N THR A 52 -7.29 1.77 7.46
CA THR A 52 -6.15 2.32 8.18
C THR A 52 -6.52 3.55 8.99
N ALA A 53 -6.11 3.58 10.26
CA ALA A 53 -6.18 4.78 11.09
C ALA A 53 -5.02 5.75 10.78
N ALA A 54 -3.91 5.23 10.23
CA ALA A 54 -2.70 5.99 9.97
C ALA A 54 -2.91 7.06 8.87
N PRO A 55 -2.22 8.22 8.97
CA PRO A 55 -2.55 9.40 8.18
C PRO A 55 -2.00 9.41 6.75
N TRP A 56 -1.38 8.32 6.27
CA TRP A 56 -0.81 8.22 4.92
C TRP A 56 -1.87 8.17 3.80
N VAL A 57 -3.15 7.95 4.14
CA VAL A 57 -4.27 7.92 3.20
C VAL A 57 -5.42 8.79 3.72
N ASP A 58 -5.83 9.82 2.97
CA ASP A 58 -7.04 10.62 3.26
C ASP A 58 -8.22 10.31 2.32
N HIS A 59 -7.97 9.59 1.23
CA HIS A 59 -8.95 9.16 0.23
C HIS A 59 -8.69 7.72 -0.17
N PRO A 60 -9.70 6.92 -0.56
CA PRO A 60 -9.50 5.52 -0.94
C PRO A 60 -8.30 5.31 -1.87
N LEU A 61 -7.31 4.54 -1.41
CA LEU A 61 -6.10 4.24 -2.16
C LEU A 61 -6.19 2.84 -2.75
N VAL A 62 -6.17 2.76 -4.08
CA VAL A 62 -6.26 1.48 -4.80
C VAL A 62 -4.86 0.97 -5.10
N PHE A 63 -4.59 -0.27 -4.71
CA PHE A 63 -3.36 -1.00 -5.00
C PHE A 63 -3.54 -1.87 -6.24
N TRP A 64 -2.67 -1.63 -7.22
CA TRP A 64 -2.60 -2.37 -8.46
C TRP A 64 -1.46 -3.37 -8.42
N THR A 65 -1.76 -4.63 -8.72
CA THR A 65 -0.72 -5.67 -8.79
C THR A 65 0.09 -5.52 -10.07
N VAL A 66 1.41 -5.54 -9.94
CA VAL A 66 2.36 -5.46 -11.04
C VAL A 66 3.40 -6.59 -10.93
N GLN A 67 3.93 -7.02 -12.07
CA GLN A 67 4.96 -8.08 -12.11
C GLN A 67 6.36 -7.57 -11.76
N ASP A 68 6.66 -6.33 -12.14
CA ASP A 68 7.94 -5.67 -11.90
C ASP A 68 7.64 -4.24 -11.42
N ILE A 69 7.82 -4.00 -10.12
CA ILE A 69 7.50 -2.75 -9.46
C ILE A 69 8.41 -1.63 -9.93
N GLU A 70 9.70 -1.90 -10.16
CA GLU A 70 10.66 -0.88 -10.56
C GLU A 70 10.42 -0.44 -12.01
N GLN A 71 10.14 -1.38 -12.90
CA GLN A 71 9.77 -1.06 -14.28
C GLN A 71 8.44 -0.31 -14.33
N SER A 72 7.46 -0.71 -13.53
CA SER A 72 6.15 -0.06 -13.47
C SER A 72 6.27 1.37 -12.91
N HIS A 73 7.01 1.53 -11.81
CA HIS A 73 7.32 2.82 -11.20
C HIS A 73 7.96 3.78 -12.22
N ARG A 74 9.05 3.35 -12.89
CA ARG A 74 9.70 4.17 -13.94
C ARG A 74 8.74 4.54 -15.07
N THR A 75 7.86 3.61 -15.46
CA THR A 75 6.87 3.85 -16.53
C THR A 75 5.85 4.91 -16.12
N LEU A 76 5.34 4.83 -14.89
CA LEU A 76 4.38 5.80 -14.36
C LEU A 76 4.99 7.19 -14.18
N VAL A 77 6.22 7.26 -13.65
CA VAL A 77 6.95 8.52 -13.52
C VAL A 77 7.23 9.15 -14.89
N ALA A 78 7.63 8.35 -15.88
CA ALA A 78 7.81 8.83 -17.26
C ALA A 78 6.50 9.32 -17.91
N ALA A 79 5.35 8.85 -17.44
CA ALA A 79 4.03 9.31 -17.87
C ALA A 79 3.54 10.57 -17.11
N GLY A 80 4.36 11.12 -16.20
CA GLY A 80 4.06 12.34 -15.45
C GLY A 80 3.54 12.12 -14.03
N ALA A 81 3.65 10.90 -13.48
CA ALA A 81 3.39 10.68 -12.06
C ALA A 81 4.59 11.14 -11.20
N THR A 82 4.31 11.59 -9.98
CA THR A 82 5.30 11.94 -8.97
C THR A 82 5.42 10.80 -7.96
N ALA A 83 6.64 10.36 -7.68
CA ALA A 83 6.89 9.35 -6.65
C ALA A 83 6.63 9.95 -5.26
N MET A 84 5.95 9.18 -4.40
CA MET A 84 5.64 9.56 -3.02
C MET A 84 6.42 8.68 -2.05
N THR A 85 6.80 9.22 -0.90
CA THR A 85 7.41 8.51 0.21
C THR A 85 6.66 8.81 1.50
N GLU A 86 6.63 7.84 2.41
CA GLU A 86 6.20 8.09 3.78
C GLU A 86 7.26 8.91 4.53
N VAL A 87 6.83 9.84 5.37
CA VAL A 87 7.68 10.67 6.24
C VAL A 87 7.43 10.34 7.70
N ALA A 88 8.27 10.83 8.62
CA ALA A 88 8.28 10.40 10.02
C ALA A 88 6.96 10.58 10.80
N ASP A 89 6.05 11.45 10.34
CA ASP A 89 4.71 11.62 10.96
C ASP A 89 3.64 10.66 10.42
N GLY A 90 4.03 9.76 9.51
CA GLY A 90 3.16 8.78 8.86
C GLY A 90 2.33 9.34 7.70
N THR A 91 2.62 10.57 7.22
CA THR A 91 2.00 11.12 6.01
C THR A 91 2.85 10.83 4.75
N LEU A 92 2.28 11.07 3.57
CA LEU A 92 3.00 10.95 2.30
C LEU A 92 3.49 12.31 1.81
N ALA A 93 4.76 12.38 1.40
CA ALA A 93 5.38 13.53 0.76
C ALA A 93 5.98 13.15 -0.61
N GLU A 94 6.19 14.14 -1.48
CA GLU A 94 6.85 13.92 -2.76
C GLU A 94 8.34 13.57 -2.51
N VAL A 95 8.84 12.53 -3.18
CA VAL A 95 10.24 12.10 -3.02
C VAL A 95 11.19 13.28 -3.29
N GLY A 96 12.14 13.49 -2.37
CA GLY A 96 13.12 14.60 -2.43
C GLY A 96 12.63 15.93 -1.84
N THR A 97 11.38 16.01 -1.37
CA THR A 97 10.85 17.21 -0.69
C THR A 97 10.88 17.12 0.83
N ALA A 98 10.97 15.91 1.38
CA ALA A 98 11.07 15.62 2.80
C ALA A 98 11.96 14.38 3.04
N GLU A 99 12.45 14.23 4.27
CA GLU A 99 13.15 13.02 4.70
C GLU A 99 12.14 11.88 4.86
N ALA A 100 12.44 10.74 4.24
CA ALA A 100 11.64 9.54 4.40
C ALA A 100 11.59 9.09 5.87
N ALA A 101 10.52 8.41 6.25
CA ALA A 101 10.40 7.78 7.56
C ALA A 101 11.62 6.89 7.85
N GLU A 102 12.04 6.81 9.13
CA GLU A 102 13.16 5.98 9.53
C GLU A 102 12.86 4.49 9.24
N GLY A 103 13.67 3.89 8.38
CA GLY A 103 13.60 2.47 8.05
C GLY A 103 14.51 2.14 6.88
N ASP A 104 15.31 1.06 7.00
CA ASP A 104 16.19 0.58 5.93
C ASP A 104 15.41 -0.06 4.76
N ASN A 105 14.08 -0.10 4.86
CA ASN A 105 13.18 -0.74 3.92
C ASN A 105 12.50 0.23 2.94
N ILE A 106 12.81 1.52 2.99
CA ILE A 106 12.31 2.52 2.04
C ILE A 106 13.47 2.98 1.14
N ASP A 107 13.34 2.81 -0.17
CA ASP A 107 14.29 3.36 -1.12
C ASP A 107 14.11 4.90 -1.21
N PRO A 108 15.10 5.70 -0.76
CA PRO A 108 14.97 7.16 -0.72
C PRO A 108 14.89 7.81 -2.11
N ALA A 109 15.30 7.11 -3.17
CA ALA A 109 15.26 7.63 -4.54
C ALA A 109 13.91 7.38 -5.22
N THR A 110 13.15 6.38 -4.78
CA THR A 110 11.92 5.93 -5.45
C THR A 110 10.70 5.91 -4.54
N GLY A 111 10.86 5.95 -3.22
CA GLY A 111 9.79 5.76 -2.25
C GLY A 111 9.23 4.33 -2.24
N ILE A 112 9.91 3.37 -2.88
CA ILE A 112 9.51 1.96 -2.85
C ILE A 112 9.79 1.41 -1.46
N VAL A 113 8.78 0.77 -0.89
CA VAL A 113 8.83 0.12 0.43
C VAL A 113 8.94 -1.39 0.24
N ASP A 114 9.99 -1.98 0.80
CA ASP A 114 10.19 -3.42 0.87
C ASP A 114 9.58 -3.96 2.17
N MET A 115 8.77 -5.01 2.07
CA MET A 115 8.16 -5.69 3.21
C MET A 115 8.26 -7.21 3.02
N PRO A 116 8.20 -8.01 4.10
CA PRO A 116 8.11 -9.45 3.97
C PRO A 116 6.93 -9.86 3.07
N GLY A 117 7.23 -10.43 1.91
CA GLY A 117 6.24 -10.94 0.96
C GLY A 117 5.72 -9.95 -0.08
N ALA A 118 6.07 -8.66 0.00
CA ALA A 118 5.62 -7.67 -0.95
C ALA A 118 6.53 -6.45 -1.06
N ARG A 119 6.51 -5.80 -2.22
CA ARG A 119 7.04 -4.44 -2.43
C ARG A 119 5.90 -3.52 -2.76
N LEU A 120 5.92 -2.31 -2.26
CA LEU A 120 4.86 -1.31 -2.41
C LEU A 120 5.45 0.01 -2.90
N ALA A 121 4.69 0.76 -3.70
CA ALA A 121 5.04 2.13 -4.04
C ALA A 121 3.76 2.95 -4.21
N VAL A 122 3.79 4.20 -3.75
CA VAL A 122 2.70 5.16 -3.96
C VAL A 122 3.19 6.25 -4.90
N LEU A 123 2.37 6.57 -5.89
CA LEU A 123 2.63 7.63 -6.85
C LEU A 123 1.42 8.55 -6.93
N LYS A 124 1.67 9.85 -7.06
CA LYS A 124 0.66 10.85 -7.39
C LYS A 124 0.59 11.00 -8.90
N ALA A 125 -0.52 10.62 -9.51
CA ALA A 125 -0.74 10.76 -10.94
C ALA A 125 -0.89 12.24 -11.35
N ALA A 126 -0.80 12.50 -12.65
CA ALA A 126 -0.87 13.86 -13.21
C ALA A 126 -2.22 14.57 -12.96
N ASP A 127 -3.27 13.82 -12.66
CA ASP A 127 -4.59 14.32 -12.26
C ASP A 127 -4.71 14.61 -10.75
N GLY A 128 -3.64 14.35 -9.99
CA GLY A 128 -3.56 14.55 -8.54
C GLY A 128 -4.00 13.35 -7.71
N ASN A 129 -4.54 12.28 -8.32
CA ASN A 129 -4.95 11.08 -7.60
C ASN A 129 -3.74 10.26 -7.15
N LEU A 130 -3.82 9.65 -5.97
CA LEU A 130 -2.84 8.67 -5.53
C LEU A 130 -3.15 7.31 -6.15
N ILE A 131 -2.10 6.66 -6.65
CA ILE A 131 -2.11 5.31 -7.19
C ILE A 131 -1.05 4.52 -6.45
N ALA A 132 -1.42 3.38 -5.89
CA ALA A 132 -0.47 2.45 -5.31
C ALA A 132 -0.22 1.27 -6.24
N ILE A 133 1.02 0.81 -6.32
CA ILE A 133 1.40 -0.42 -7.00
C ILE A 133 2.00 -1.38 -5.98
N THR A 134 1.71 -2.66 -6.15
CA THR A 134 2.24 -3.74 -5.31
C THR A 134 2.77 -4.87 -6.17
N GLN A 135 3.90 -5.44 -5.75
CA GLN A 135 4.45 -6.65 -6.33
C GLN A 135 4.61 -7.68 -5.21
N GLU A 136 3.99 -8.85 -5.37
CA GLU A 136 4.26 -9.99 -4.49
C GLU A 136 5.70 -10.46 -4.68
N VAL A 137 6.39 -10.69 -3.56
CA VAL A 137 7.72 -11.27 -3.56
C VAL A 137 7.63 -12.62 -2.86
N PRO A 138 8.16 -13.71 -3.44
CA PRO A 138 8.24 -14.97 -2.75
C PRO A 138 8.93 -14.80 -1.40
N VAL A 139 8.27 -15.18 -0.31
CA VAL A 139 8.90 -15.29 1.00
C VAL A 139 9.64 -16.62 1.01
N ASP A 140 10.96 -16.60 0.85
CA ASP A 140 11.78 -17.76 1.17
C ASP A 140 11.76 -17.94 2.68
N TRP A 141 10.87 -18.80 3.16
CA TRP A 141 10.91 -19.26 4.54
C TRP A 141 12.16 -20.13 4.68
N PRO A 142 13.11 -19.84 5.61
CA PRO A 142 14.12 -20.83 5.93
C PRO A 142 13.37 -22.08 6.41
N ALA A 143 13.52 -23.18 5.66
CA ALA A 143 12.94 -24.46 6.01
C ALA A 143 13.29 -24.78 7.47
N ASP A 144 12.26 -25.14 8.25
CA ASP A 144 12.31 -25.54 9.65
C ASP A 144 13.70 -25.93 10.16
N GLN A 145 14.23 -25.18 11.12
CA GLN A 145 15.13 -25.77 12.10
C GLN A 145 14.26 -26.60 13.05
N SER A 146 13.98 -27.85 12.65
CA SER A 146 13.39 -28.89 13.50
C SER A 146 14.44 -29.54 14.40
#